data_AF-A0ABD2SRC6-F1
#
_entry.id   AF-A0ABD2SRC6-F1
#
_cell.length_a   1.000
_cell.length_b   1.000
_cell.length_c   1.000
_cell.angle_alpha   90.00
_cell.angle_beta   90.00
_cell.angle_gamma   90.00
#
_symmetry.space_group_name_H-M   'P 1'
#
loop_
_entity.id
_entity.type
_entity.pdbx_description
1 polymer ?
#
loop_
_entity_poly.entity_id
_entity_poly.type
_entity_poly.pdbx_seq_one_letter_code
_entity_poly.pdbx_strand_id
1 'polypeptide(L)'
;MRSGVRELFRQAQQNILYLNKQRILAMEELDRVKREKRSLLDRIEQLERIKLMYTRKRCDKFSLSAELLLRIDSMVLTNLIGSKEASEFRRLVMDSIGSIADYFSEIMHKQDTEILVELRHFPRKSRKSGYHIIHICTEMAPVVSVGSLAPYVTGLSRALQRKGNLVEVILPKYASLNLNEVHGLREVEAEFHSYFNGQLHGNRIWTGVVCGIGVTFIEPLYYSTFFSCENIYGYSHDFERFTYFSRASLDYIVKAGKQPDVLHIHNWETSIVGPLFWDVFVNQGFGGTRIMLTCQSFESQCVEQPEKLALCGLDPYGLHCSDRLQDNNKSHLVNVLKAGVVYSNNVIIMSSMQTKGQIIHATSHGLEPTLTIHKDKLVVAPPGFDSSAWDPSVDKFLPQNYSADNMKGKSVCQVSLQQHLGLQEKVSIILVGCIFSDISDIELENLKTLIWMASRRGVQFVFMGSDQTPGLNSALEYFEELKDENMRFLNKYDESLAHLVLAGSDIMLCPSFDDTLLQIPLKAMRYGAMPILLDFTDSKYGHFVDRDLEDTEFSRYIKDTFSNMPLNQAIDELKNNPSKWDKKIVDAMTKDFSWDAECCDIHISAYTAIKNL
;
A
#
# COMPACT_ATOMS: atom_id res chain seq x y z
N MET A 1 9.83 -59.46 -62.38
CA MET A 1 10.57 -58.31 -61.83
C MET A 1 10.20 -56.94 -62.42
N ARG A 2 9.87 -56.79 -63.72
CA ARG A 2 9.59 -55.45 -64.32
C ARG A 2 8.23 -54.80 -63.98
N SER A 3 7.22 -55.55 -63.51
CA SER A 3 5.91 -54.99 -63.13
C SER A 3 5.91 -54.34 -61.74
N GLY A 4 6.47 -55.01 -60.72
CA GLY A 4 6.49 -54.50 -59.34
C GLY A 4 7.28 -53.20 -59.15
N VAL A 5 8.34 -52.98 -59.94
CA VAL A 5 9.13 -51.72 -59.89
C VAL A 5 8.34 -50.54 -60.44
N ARG A 6 7.52 -50.73 -61.48
CA ARG A 6 6.67 -49.67 -62.03
C ARG A 6 5.55 -49.27 -61.07
N GLU A 7 5.04 -50.22 -60.30
CA GLU A 7 3.97 -49.98 -59.33
C GLU A 7 4.49 -49.23 -58.10
N LEU A 8 5.67 -49.61 -57.58
CA LEU A 8 6.37 -48.86 -56.53
C LEU A 8 6.72 -47.44 -56.98
N PHE A 9 7.14 -47.24 -58.23
CA PHE A 9 7.40 -45.89 -58.76
C PHE A 9 6.14 -45.03 -58.83
N ARG A 10 5.00 -45.64 -59.20
CA ARG A 10 3.70 -44.97 -59.27
C ARG A 10 3.18 -44.58 -57.87
N GLN A 11 3.35 -45.47 -56.89
CA GLN A 11 3.04 -45.18 -55.48
C GLN A 11 3.96 -44.09 -54.91
N ALA A 12 5.25 -44.13 -55.21
CA ALA A 12 6.19 -43.08 -54.77
C ALA A 12 5.80 -41.71 -55.34
N GLN A 13 5.41 -41.63 -56.62
CA GLN A 13 4.92 -40.39 -57.22
C GLN A 13 3.63 -39.87 -56.57
N GLN A 14 2.69 -40.75 -56.24
CA GLN A 14 1.46 -40.37 -55.52
C GLN A 14 1.75 -39.86 -54.10
N ASN A 15 2.64 -40.52 -53.38
CA ASN A 15 3.05 -40.10 -52.03
C ASN A 15 3.77 -38.75 -52.05
N ILE A 16 4.64 -38.51 -53.03
CA ILE A 16 5.30 -37.21 -53.22
C ILE A 16 4.27 -36.11 -53.51
N LEU A 17 3.28 -36.39 -54.36
CA LEU A 17 2.22 -35.43 -54.68
C LEU A 17 1.36 -35.11 -53.45
N TYR A 18 1.02 -36.13 -52.65
CA TYR A 18 0.27 -35.98 -51.41
C TYR A 18 1.04 -35.15 -50.38
N LEU A 19 2.32 -35.46 -50.15
CA LEU A 19 3.17 -34.71 -49.22
C LEU A 19 3.38 -33.26 -49.67
N ASN A 20 3.54 -33.00 -50.97
CA ASN A 20 3.62 -31.64 -51.51
C ASN A 20 2.31 -30.87 -51.28
N LYS A 21 1.15 -31.50 -51.44
CA LYS A 21 -0.14 -30.87 -51.15
C LYS A 21 -0.30 -30.53 -49.66
N GLN A 22 0.09 -31.44 -48.77
CA GLN A 22 0.09 -31.18 -47.32
C GLN A 22 1.07 -30.06 -46.94
N ARG A 23 2.25 -30.01 -47.56
CA ARG A 23 3.22 -28.93 -47.34
C ARG A 23 2.67 -27.57 -47.74
N ILE A 24 1.97 -27.48 -48.87
CA ILE A 24 1.35 -26.23 -49.34
C ILE A 24 0.28 -25.76 -48.35
N LEU A 25 -0.60 -26.66 -47.90
CA LEU A 25 -1.64 -26.34 -46.91
C LEU A 25 -1.03 -25.85 -45.57
N ALA A 26 0.04 -26.50 -45.10
CA ALA A 26 0.74 -26.08 -43.89
C ALA A 26 1.42 -24.71 -44.05
N MET A 27 1.95 -24.40 -45.24
CA MET A 27 2.51 -23.08 -45.54
C MET A 27 1.44 -21.99 -45.57
N GLU A 28 0.28 -22.25 -46.16
CA GLU A 28 -0.86 -21.32 -46.19
C GLU A 28 -1.40 -21.03 -44.78
N GLU A 29 -1.49 -22.06 -43.93
CA GLU A 29 -1.90 -21.92 -42.53
C GLU A 29 -0.90 -21.10 -41.73
N LEU A 30 0.41 -21.36 -41.91
CA LEU A 30 1.48 -20.61 -41.27
C LEU A 30 1.44 -19.12 -41.68
N ASP A 31 1.18 -18.83 -42.94
CA ASP A 31 1.05 -17.45 -43.43
C ASP A 31 -0.22 -16.76 -42.92
N ARG A 32 -1.32 -17.51 -42.70
CA ARG A 32 -2.51 -16.99 -42.01
C ARG A 32 -2.19 -16.60 -40.57
N VAL A 33 -1.56 -17.50 -39.81
CA VAL A 33 -1.19 -17.25 -38.40
C VAL A 33 -0.20 -16.08 -38.29
N LYS A 34 0.76 -15.94 -39.22
CA LYS A 34 1.67 -14.78 -39.25
C LYS A 34 0.94 -13.46 -39.47
N ARG A 35 -0.08 -13.43 -40.34
CA ARG A 35 -0.90 -12.23 -40.57
C ARG A 35 -1.74 -11.87 -39.34
N GLU A 36 -2.37 -12.86 -38.70
CA GLU A 36 -3.13 -12.66 -37.45
C GLU A 36 -2.23 -12.14 -36.33
N LYS A 37 -1.04 -12.73 -36.14
CA LYS A 37 -0.05 -12.25 -35.17
C LYS A 37 0.35 -10.79 -35.42
N ARG A 38 0.59 -10.42 -36.67
CA ARG A 38 0.97 -9.03 -37.03
C ARG A 38 -0.18 -8.06 -36.75
N SER A 39 -1.42 -8.43 -37.09
CA SER A 39 -2.61 -7.63 -36.78
C SER A 39 -2.83 -7.45 -35.27
N LEU A 40 -2.56 -8.48 -34.46
CA LEU A 40 -2.66 -8.38 -33.00
C LEU A 40 -1.58 -7.46 -32.43
N LEU A 41 -0.34 -7.55 -32.92
CA LEU A 41 0.74 -6.65 -32.52
C LEU A 41 0.42 -5.18 -32.84
N ASP A 42 -0.09 -4.90 -34.04
CA ASP A 42 -0.51 -3.54 -34.42
C ASP A 42 -1.65 -3.03 -33.53
N ARG A 43 -2.58 -3.91 -33.14
CA ARG A 43 -3.68 -3.56 -32.23
C ARG A 43 -3.19 -3.30 -30.81
N ILE A 44 -2.23 -4.08 -30.32
CA ILE A 44 -1.58 -3.87 -29.02
C ILE A 44 -0.87 -2.52 -29.03
N GLU A 45 -0.07 -2.22 -30.05
CA GLU A 45 0.64 -0.94 -30.16
C GLU A 45 -0.34 0.25 -30.22
N GLN A 46 -1.47 0.09 -30.92
CA GLN A 46 -2.53 1.10 -30.97
C GLN A 46 -3.19 1.31 -29.60
N LEU A 47 -3.47 0.23 -28.87
CA LEU A 47 -4.03 0.28 -27.51
C LEU A 47 -3.03 0.87 -26.50
N GLU A 48 -1.74 0.57 -26.63
CA GLU A 48 -0.67 1.18 -25.83
C GLU A 48 -0.58 2.68 -26.08
N ARG A 49 -0.65 3.13 -27.34
CA ARG A 49 -0.69 4.57 -27.67
C ARG A 49 -1.93 5.26 -27.11
N ILE A 50 -3.10 4.61 -27.18
CA ILE A 50 -4.35 5.13 -26.59
C ILE A 50 -4.22 5.21 -25.06
N LYS A 51 -3.70 4.16 -24.41
CA LYS A 51 -3.41 4.14 -22.97
C LYS A 51 -2.50 5.30 -22.60
N LEU A 52 -1.38 5.49 -23.31
CA LEU A 52 -0.41 6.56 -23.07
C LEU A 52 -1.00 7.96 -23.27
N MET A 53 -1.91 8.14 -24.25
CA MET A 53 -2.66 9.38 -24.43
C MET A 53 -3.66 9.64 -23.30
N TYR A 54 -4.35 8.61 -22.81
CA TYR A 54 -5.25 8.70 -21.65
C TYR A 54 -4.46 9.01 -20.37
N THR A 55 -3.29 8.40 -20.17
CA THR A 55 -2.39 8.67 -19.04
C THR A 55 -1.85 10.10 -19.08
N ARG A 56 -1.46 10.61 -20.26
CA ARG A 56 -0.99 12.01 -20.43
C ARG A 56 -2.06 13.05 -20.12
N LYS A 57 -3.34 12.77 -20.43
CA LYS A 57 -4.47 13.67 -20.09
C LYS A 57 -4.72 13.78 -18.58
N ARG A 58 -4.11 12.92 -17.78
CA ARG A 58 -4.23 12.85 -16.32
C ARG A 58 -2.88 13.07 -15.62
N CYS A 59 -1.93 13.77 -16.26
CA CYS A 59 -0.71 14.20 -15.59
C CYS A 59 -1.09 15.27 -14.56
N ASP A 60 -1.38 14.82 -13.34
CA ASP A 60 -1.62 15.67 -12.19
C ASP A 60 -0.41 16.61 -11.99
N LYS A 61 -0.65 17.84 -11.54
CA LYS A 61 0.40 18.86 -11.33
C LYS A 61 1.50 18.35 -10.39
N PHE A 62 1.12 17.49 -9.45
CA PHE A 62 2.03 16.79 -8.55
C PHE A 62 2.98 15.84 -9.31
N SER A 63 2.48 15.07 -10.27
CA SER A 63 3.30 14.16 -11.08
C SER A 63 4.39 14.89 -11.84
N LEU A 64 4.08 16.04 -12.42
CA LEU A 64 5.08 16.82 -13.17
C LEU A 64 6.14 17.43 -12.26
N SER A 65 5.72 17.92 -11.08
CA SER A 65 6.63 18.45 -10.07
C SER A 65 7.55 17.37 -9.53
N ALA A 66 7.02 16.17 -9.28
CA ALA A 66 7.81 15.01 -8.88
C ALA A 66 8.82 14.60 -9.95
N GLU A 67 8.41 14.55 -11.22
CA GLU A 67 9.33 14.25 -12.33
C GLU A 67 10.46 15.28 -12.42
N LEU A 68 10.16 16.56 -12.25
CA LEU A 68 11.16 17.64 -12.27
C LEU A 68 12.18 17.52 -11.11
N LEU A 69 11.73 17.13 -9.91
CA LEU A 69 12.61 16.87 -8.77
C LEU A 69 13.56 15.70 -9.04
N LEU A 70 13.05 14.61 -9.59
CA LEU A 70 13.87 13.46 -9.97
C LEU A 70 14.89 13.83 -11.05
N ARG A 71 14.57 14.80 -11.93
CA ARG A 71 15.55 15.36 -12.87
C ARG A 71 16.63 16.18 -12.22
N ILE A 72 16.29 17.01 -11.25
CA ILE A 72 17.28 17.74 -10.46
C ILE A 72 18.23 16.73 -9.79
N ASP A 73 17.70 15.61 -9.27
CA ASP A 73 18.54 14.55 -8.69
C ASP A 73 19.45 13.91 -9.74
N SER A 74 18.92 13.53 -10.90
CA SER A 74 19.70 13.01 -12.03
C SER A 74 20.84 13.97 -12.42
N MET A 75 20.57 15.29 -12.44
CA MET A 75 21.59 16.32 -12.74
C MET A 75 22.69 16.38 -11.67
N VAL A 76 22.36 16.20 -10.39
CA VAL A 76 23.40 16.09 -9.33
C VAL A 76 24.24 14.85 -9.53
N LEU A 77 23.58 13.72 -9.78
CA LEU A 77 24.20 12.40 -9.85
C LEU A 77 25.12 12.26 -11.08
N THR A 78 24.79 12.96 -12.16
CA THR A 78 25.60 13.05 -13.39
C THR A 78 26.62 14.21 -13.37
N ASN A 79 26.73 14.93 -12.24
CA ASN A 79 27.60 16.10 -12.04
C ASN A 79 27.31 17.30 -12.97
N LEU A 80 26.07 17.42 -13.47
CA LEU A 80 25.62 18.61 -14.21
C LEU A 80 25.45 19.83 -13.30
N ILE A 81 25.06 19.62 -12.04
CA ILE A 81 24.91 20.67 -11.02
C ILE A 81 25.46 20.22 -9.67
N GLY A 82 25.84 21.18 -8.82
CA GLY A 82 26.27 20.91 -7.45
C GLY A 82 25.11 20.80 -6.46
N SER A 83 25.35 20.21 -5.29
CA SER A 83 24.34 19.99 -4.24
C SER A 83 23.64 21.28 -3.77
N LYS A 84 24.40 22.39 -3.65
CA LYS A 84 23.84 23.69 -3.24
C LYS A 84 22.83 24.24 -4.25
N GLU A 85 23.17 24.19 -5.55
CA GLU A 85 22.28 24.64 -6.62
C GLU A 85 21.04 23.75 -6.70
N ALA A 86 21.22 22.43 -6.60
CA ALA A 86 20.13 21.48 -6.57
C ALA A 86 19.16 21.73 -5.41
N SER A 87 19.65 21.99 -4.19
CA SER A 87 18.80 22.34 -3.05
C SER A 87 17.98 23.61 -3.28
N GLU A 88 18.54 24.60 -3.98
CA GLU A 88 17.77 25.79 -4.37
C GLU A 88 16.67 25.47 -5.37
N PHE A 89 16.93 24.61 -6.37
CA PHE A 89 15.91 24.18 -7.33
C PHE A 89 14.84 23.29 -6.71
N ARG A 90 15.19 22.35 -5.83
CA ARG A 90 14.19 21.54 -5.12
C ARG A 90 13.24 22.44 -4.32
N ARG A 91 13.79 23.44 -3.63
CA ARG A 91 12.97 24.46 -2.93
C ARG A 91 12.13 25.28 -3.90
N LEU A 92 12.65 25.65 -5.07
CA LEU A 92 11.88 26.37 -6.08
C LEU A 92 10.68 25.58 -6.58
N VAL A 93 10.87 24.30 -6.87
CA VAL A 93 9.79 23.38 -7.27
C VAL A 93 8.76 23.30 -6.15
N MET A 94 9.22 23.17 -4.91
CA MET A 94 8.39 23.11 -3.73
C MET A 94 7.52 24.35 -3.49
N ASP A 95 8.11 25.52 -3.57
CA ASP A 95 7.40 26.79 -3.36
C ASP A 95 6.39 27.08 -4.51
N SER A 96 6.47 26.32 -5.62
CA SER A 96 5.79 26.62 -6.88
C SER A 96 5.06 25.43 -7.53
N ILE A 97 4.79 24.32 -6.83
CA ILE A 97 4.20 23.05 -7.37
C ILE A 97 3.07 23.30 -8.39
N GLY A 98 2.15 24.21 -8.09
CA GLY A 98 1.01 24.50 -8.98
C GLY A 98 1.39 25.24 -10.28
N SER A 99 2.24 26.26 -10.20
CA SER A 99 2.63 27.10 -11.37
C SER A 99 3.79 26.50 -12.17
N ILE A 100 4.66 25.75 -11.50
CA ILE A 100 5.81 25.12 -12.15
C ILE A 100 5.35 23.97 -13.06
N ALA A 101 4.30 23.25 -12.65
CA ALA A 101 3.70 22.22 -13.48
C ALA A 101 3.19 22.77 -14.82
N ASP A 102 2.50 23.91 -14.80
CA ASP A 102 1.97 24.53 -16.02
C ASP A 102 3.12 25.00 -16.94
N TYR A 103 4.15 25.63 -16.38
CA TYR A 103 5.31 26.15 -17.15
C TYR A 103 6.17 25.02 -17.75
N PHE A 104 6.45 23.97 -16.98
CA PHE A 104 7.35 22.91 -17.40
C PHE A 104 6.66 21.82 -18.24
N SER A 105 5.32 21.77 -18.27
CA SER A 105 4.55 20.73 -18.95
C SER A 105 4.97 20.48 -20.41
N GLU A 106 5.25 21.54 -21.16
CA GLU A 106 5.61 21.45 -22.57
C GLU A 106 7.07 21.06 -22.80
N ILE A 107 7.95 21.25 -21.81
CA ILE A 107 9.40 21.07 -21.95
C ILE A 107 9.95 19.81 -21.26
N MET A 108 9.11 19.05 -20.56
CA MET A 108 9.54 17.79 -19.93
C MET A 108 10.08 16.75 -20.94
N HIS A 109 9.79 16.82 -22.23
CA HIS A 109 10.40 15.88 -23.19
C HIS A 109 11.86 16.22 -23.54
N LYS A 110 12.38 17.38 -23.11
CA LYS A 110 13.72 17.88 -23.45
C LYS A 110 14.81 17.30 -22.56
N GLN A 111 16.07 17.51 -22.96
CA GLN A 111 17.24 17.08 -22.20
C GLN A 111 17.41 17.88 -20.91
N ASP A 112 18.08 17.28 -19.92
CA ASP A 112 18.33 17.89 -18.61
C ASP A 112 19.07 19.24 -18.72
N THR A 113 19.93 19.42 -19.73
CA THR A 113 20.62 20.70 -19.98
C THR A 113 19.66 21.84 -20.37
N GLU A 114 18.62 21.56 -21.15
CA GLU A 114 17.61 22.55 -21.52
C GLU A 114 16.69 22.89 -20.34
N ILE A 115 16.27 21.87 -19.58
CA ILE A 115 15.44 22.05 -18.39
C ILE A 115 16.19 22.86 -17.33
N LEU A 116 17.50 22.64 -17.20
CA LEU A 116 18.35 23.42 -16.30
C LEU A 116 18.39 24.91 -16.67
N VAL A 117 18.44 25.23 -17.98
CA VAL A 117 18.37 26.63 -18.44
C VAL A 117 17.04 27.24 -18.00
N GLU A 118 15.93 26.56 -18.20
CA GLU A 118 14.60 27.04 -17.82
C GLU A 118 14.45 27.20 -16.29
N LEU A 119 14.95 26.25 -15.50
CA LEU A 119 14.98 26.33 -14.03
C LEU A 119 15.72 27.56 -13.52
N ARG A 120 16.80 27.98 -14.18
CA ARG A 120 17.57 29.18 -13.83
C ARG A 120 16.81 30.48 -14.13
N HIS A 121 15.91 30.48 -15.11
CA HIS A 121 15.11 31.65 -15.48
C HIS A 121 13.76 31.70 -14.77
N PHE A 122 13.29 30.59 -14.18
CA PHE A 122 12.00 30.52 -13.52
C PHE A 122 11.94 31.45 -12.29
N PRO A 123 10.90 32.29 -12.17
CA PRO A 123 10.83 33.31 -11.12
C PRO A 123 10.71 32.67 -9.73
N ARG A 124 11.58 33.10 -8.82
CA ARG A 124 11.57 32.63 -7.43
C ARG A 124 10.45 33.35 -6.66
N LYS A 125 9.48 32.58 -6.17
CA LYS A 125 8.55 33.03 -5.11
C LYS A 125 9.06 32.47 -3.78
N SER A 126 9.07 33.27 -2.71
CA SER A 126 9.36 32.74 -1.38
C SER A 126 8.07 32.31 -0.71
N ARG A 127 7.92 31.02 -0.43
CA ARG A 127 6.96 30.53 0.56
C ARG A 127 7.61 29.42 1.37
N LYS A 128 7.88 29.69 2.65
CA LYS A 128 8.14 28.60 3.59
C LYS A 128 6.80 27.98 4.00
N SER A 129 6.38 26.90 3.38
CA SER A 129 5.30 26.09 3.95
C SER A 129 5.32 24.67 3.41
N GLY A 130 6.13 23.81 4.01
CA GLY A 130 6.16 22.37 3.74
C GLY A 130 7.44 21.72 4.25
N TYR A 131 7.36 20.47 4.70
CA TYR A 131 8.52 19.66 5.03
C TYR A 131 8.98 18.86 3.81
N HIS A 132 10.29 18.58 3.72
CA HIS A 132 10.81 17.56 2.83
C HIS A 132 10.90 16.20 3.52
N ILE A 133 10.07 15.26 3.08
CA ILE A 133 9.91 13.94 3.68
C ILE A 133 10.31 12.89 2.65
N ILE A 134 11.22 12.00 3.04
CA ILE A 134 11.59 10.83 2.25
C ILE A 134 11.15 9.59 3.00
N HIS A 135 10.22 8.84 2.44
CA HIS A 135 9.86 7.51 2.93
C HIS A 135 10.89 6.49 2.43
N ILE A 136 11.41 5.66 3.33
CA ILE A 136 12.18 4.46 2.98
C ILE A 136 11.31 3.28 3.39
N CYS A 137 10.76 2.55 2.42
CA CYS A 137 9.80 1.48 2.69
C CYS A 137 10.04 0.29 1.75
N THR A 138 9.35 -0.81 2.03
CA THR A 138 9.36 -2.03 1.22
C THR A 138 8.18 -2.12 0.28
N GLU A 139 7.11 -1.34 0.54
CA GLU A 139 5.86 -1.43 -0.20
C GLU A 139 5.28 -0.05 -0.52
N MET A 140 4.58 0.02 -1.65
CA MET A 140 3.83 1.20 -2.10
C MET A 140 2.80 0.78 -3.15
N ALA A 141 1.53 1.06 -2.88
CA ALA A 141 0.46 0.76 -3.83
C ALA A 141 0.48 1.75 -5.02
N PRO A 142 0.22 1.32 -6.27
CA PRO A 142 -0.11 -0.05 -6.69
C PRO A 142 1.10 -0.87 -7.18
N VAL A 143 2.34 -0.41 -6.97
CA VAL A 143 3.53 -1.03 -7.58
C VAL A 143 3.99 -2.28 -6.82
N VAL A 144 3.96 -2.23 -5.49
CA VAL A 144 4.19 -3.35 -4.58
C VAL A 144 3.11 -3.28 -3.50
N SER A 145 2.14 -4.21 -3.53
CA SER A 145 0.99 -4.20 -2.62
C SER A 145 0.77 -5.57 -2.00
N VAL A 146 1.46 -5.84 -0.89
CA VAL A 146 1.38 -7.11 -0.17
C VAL A 146 0.61 -6.97 1.13
N GLY A 147 0.90 -5.93 1.92
CA GLY A 147 0.30 -5.70 3.23
C GLY A 147 -0.27 -4.28 3.38
N SER A 148 -0.62 -3.93 4.62
CA SER A 148 -1.21 -2.62 4.97
C SER A 148 -0.27 -1.44 4.74
N LEU A 149 1.04 -1.69 4.64
CA LEU A 149 2.05 -0.66 4.38
C LEU A 149 1.85 0.00 3.02
N ALA A 150 1.52 -0.78 1.99
CA ALA A 150 1.39 -0.29 0.61
C ALA A 150 0.33 0.82 0.44
N PRO A 151 -0.95 0.62 0.83
CA PRO A 151 -1.96 1.67 0.75
C PRO A 151 -1.67 2.83 1.70
N TYR A 152 -1.05 2.55 2.86
CA TYR A 152 -0.65 3.59 3.81
C TYR A 152 0.39 4.56 3.23
N VAL A 153 1.50 4.06 2.67
CA VAL A 153 2.55 4.92 2.10
C VAL A 153 1.97 5.79 1.00
N THR A 154 1.20 5.20 0.07
CA THR A 154 0.60 5.94 -1.05
C THR A 154 -0.42 6.96 -0.58
N GLY A 155 -1.34 6.57 0.31
CA GLY A 155 -2.39 7.43 0.83
C GLY A 155 -1.85 8.62 1.60
N LEU A 156 -0.97 8.37 2.58
CA LEU A 156 -0.34 9.40 3.39
C LEU A 156 0.53 10.33 2.54
N SER A 157 1.34 9.78 1.60
CA SER A 157 2.20 10.61 0.74
C SER A 157 1.37 11.61 -0.09
N ARG A 158 0.24 11.16 -0.65
CA ARG A 158 -0.66 12.02 -1.43
C ARG A 158 -1.35 13.07 -0.57
N ALA A 159 -1.77 12.71 0.64
CA ALA A 159 -2.36 13.67 1.58
C ALA A 159 -1.36 14.74 2.00
N LEU A 160 -0.13 14.35 2.35
CA LEU A 160 0.96 15.24 2.71
C LEU A 160 1.34 16.19 1.56
N GLN A 161 1.41 15.69 0.33
CA GLN A 161 1.64 16.52 -0.86
C GLN A 161 0.54 17.56 -1.07
N ARG A 162 -0.74 17.18 -0.92
CA ARG A 162 -1.86 18.12 -1.00
C ARG A 162 -1.84 19.19 0.09
N LYS A 163 -1.28 18.87 1.27
CA LYS A 163 -1.01 19.85 2.34
C LYS A 163 0.30 20.64 2.15
N GLY A 164 0.96 20.52 0.99
CA GLY A 164 2.11 21.35 0.59
C GLY A 164 3.48 20.80 0.95
N ASN A 165 3.58 19.54 1.39
CA ASN A 165 4.87 18.91 1.72
C ASN A 165 5.52 18.27 0.49
N LEU A 166 6.85 18.17 0.50
CA LEU A 166 7.57 17.36 -0.49
C LEU A 166 7.57 15.94 0.02
N VAL A 167 7.03 15.02 -0.75
CA VAL A 167 7.10 13.61 -0.42
C VAL A 167 7.74 12.83 -1.56
N GLU A 168 8.75 12.06 -1.22
CA GLU A 168 9.42 11.10 -2.09
C GLU A 168 9.46 9.73 -1.41
N VAL A 169 9.56 8.67 -2.20
CA VAL A 169 9.59 7.29 -1.72
C VAL A 169 10.79 6.57 -2.32
N ILE A 170 11.55 5.85 -1.49
CA ILE A 170 12.62 4.94 -1.92
C ILE A 170 12.17 3.51 -1.65
N LEU A 171 12.28 2.66 -2.67
CA LEU A 171 11.88 1.25 -2.66
C LEU A 171 13.02 0.35 -3.19
N PRO A 172 13.06 -0.93 -2.79
CA PRO A 172 13.86 -1.91 -3.51
C PRO A 172 13.29 -2.12 -4.92
N LYS A 173 14.17 -2.39 -5.90
CA LYS A 173 13.72 -2.77 -7.24
C LYS A 173 13.40 -4.26 -7.30
N TYR A 174 12.18 -4.64 -6.89
CA TYR A 174 11.73 -6.03 -7.00
C TYR A 174 11.56 -6.48 -8.46
N ALA A 175 11.78 -7.76 -8.73
CA ALA A 175 11.47 -8.35 -10.03
C ALA A 175 9.96 -8.38 -10.33
N SER A 176 9.13 -8.45 -9.28
CA SER A 176 7.67 -8.48 -9.34
C SER A 176 7.00 -7.09 -9.39
N LEU A 177 7.77 -6.00 -9.51
CA LEU A 177 7.23 -4.65 -9.59
C LEU A 177 6.25 -4.51 -10.76
N ASN A 178 5.07 -3.96 -10.50
CA ASN A 178 4.15 -3.57 -11.57
C ASN A 178 4.62 -2.26 -12.24
N LEU A 179 5.60 -2.37 -13.13
CA LEU A 179 6.21 -1.22 -13.81
C LEU A 179 5.23 -0.43 -14.70
N ASN A 180 4.07 -1.00 -15.04
CA ASN A 180 3.04 -0.29 -15.81
C ASN A 180 2.44 0.90 -15.05
N GLU A 181 2.53 0.88 -13.73
CA GLU A 181 2.03 1.93 -12.84
C GLU A 181 3.09 3.00 -12.54
N VAL A 182 4.31 2.84 -13.07
CA VAL A 182 5.40 3.79 -12.92
C VAL A 182 5.51 4.65 -14.17
N HIS A 183 5.20 5.94 -14.04
CA HIS A 183 5.33 6.91 -15.12
C HIS A 183 6.76 7.45 -15.20
N GLY A 184 7.29 7.60 -16.42
CA GLY A 184 8.60 8.20 -16.64
C GLY A 184 9.76 7.37 -16.07
N LEU A 185 9.59 6.05 -15.93
CA LEU A 185 10.64 5.15 -15.42
C LEU A 185 11.92 5.28 -16.25
N ARG A 186 13.03 5.58 -15.58
CA ARG A 186 14.35 5.71 -16.21
C ARG A 186 15.47 5.29 -15.27
N GLU A 187 16.51 4.69 -15.83
CA GLU A 187 17.77 4.47 -15.13
C GLU A 187 18.58 5.77 -15.10
N VAL A 188 19.21 6.07 -13.95
CA VAL A 188 20.14 7.19 -13.81
C VAL A 188 21.53 6.68 -14.16
N GLU A 189 22.13 7.23 -15.21
CA GLU A 189 23.46 6.87 -15.70
C GLU A 189 24.58 7.42 -14.80
N ALA A 190 24.73 6.86 -13.61
CA ALA A 190 25.83 7.16 -12.70
C ALA A 190 26.23 5.91 -11.90
N GLU A 191 27.48 5.84 -11.47
CA GLU A 191 27.97 4.74 -10.65
C GLU A 191 27.51 4.93 -9.20
N PHE A 192 26.86 3.94 -8.59
CA PHE A 192 26.44 4.00 -7.19
C PHE A 192 27.02 2.83 -6.41
N HIS A 193 27.72 3.12 -5.33
CA HIS A 193 28.33 2.08 -4.50
C HIS A 193 27.86 2.21 -3.07
N SER A 194 27.51 1.09 -2.47
CA SER A 194 27.08 1.01 -1.07
C SER A 194 27.93 -0.01 -0.34
N TYR A 195 28.27 0.29 0.91
CA TYR A 195 29.03 -0.65 1.74
C TYR A 195 28.15 -1.85 2.12
N PHE A 196 28.65 -3.05 1.90
CA PHE A 196 28.08 -4.25 2.47
C PHE A 196 29.13 -5.36 2.64
N ASN A 197 29.15 -5.98 3.81
CA ASN A 197 30.02 -7.12 4.15
C ASN A 197 31.51 -6.88 3.83
N GLY A 198 32.05 -5.73 4.27
CA GLY A 198 33.47 -5.38 4.12
C GLY A 198 33.87 -4.81 2.76
N GLN A 199 32.94 -4.64 1.82
CA GLN A 199 33.24 -4.17 0.46
C GLN A 199 32.20 -3.16 -0.04
N LEU A 200 32.56 -2.42 -1.10
CA LEU A 200 31.66 -1.53 -1.82
C LEU A 200 31.04 -2.28 -3.01
N HIS A 201 29.71 -2.25 -3.11
CA HIS A 201 28.95 -2.96 -4.15
C HIS A 201 28.18 -1.99 -5.02
N GLY A 202 28.22 -2.22 -6.33
CA GLY A 202 27.52 -1.40 -7.33
C GLY A 202 25.99 -1.54 -7.27
N ASN A 203 25.28 -0.46 -7.58
CA ASN A 203 23.83 -0.37 -7.66
C ASN A 203 23.41 0.36 -8.95
N ARG A 204 22.26 0.00 -9.50
CA ARG A 204 21.52 0.83 -10.46
C ARG A 204 20.42 1.58 -9.74
N ILE A 205 20.24 2.83 -10.14
CA ILE A 205 19.22 3.71 -9.59
C ILE A 205 18.19 3.98 -10.68
N TRP A 206 16.93 3.70 -10.36
CA TRP A 206 15.82 3.94 -11.25
C TRP A 206 14.92 5.00 -10.63
N THR A 207 14.40 5.91 -11.44
CA THR A 207 13.49 6.97 -10.98
C THR A 207 12.22 6.94 -11.81
N GLY A 208 11.10 7.31 -11.19
CA GLY A 208 9.80 7.41 -11.85
C GLY A 208 8.77 8.06 -10.94
N VAL A 209 7.52 8.13 -11.40
CA VAL A 209 6.42 8.75 -10.66
C VAL A 209 5.28 7.74 -10.51
N VAL A 210 4.78 7.59 -9.28
CA VAL A 210 3.67 6.71 -8.92
C VAL A 210 2.63 7.53 -8.18
N CYS A 211 1.41 7.61 -8.70
CA CYS A 211 0.31 8.36 -8.06
C CYS A 211 0.67 9.82 -7.67
N GLY A 212 1.50 10.50 -8.46
CA GLY A 212 1.97 11.86 -8.18
C GLY A 212 3.19 11.96 -7.26
N ILE A 213 3.67 10.84 -6.73
CA ILE A 213 4.82 10.76 -5.83
C ILE A 213 6.08 10.39 -6.62
N GLY A 214 7.18 11.10 -6.37
CA GLY A 214 8.48 10.74 -6.92
C GLY A 214 9.02 9.48 -6.24
N VAL A 215 9.31 8.45 -7.03
CA VAL A 215 9.82 7.17 -6.54
C VAL A 215 11.24 6.91 -7.05
N THR A 216 12.07 6.36 -6.18
CA THR A 216 13.41 5.86 -6.52
C THR A 216 13.48 4.37 -6.21
N PHE A 217 13.90 3.56 -7.17
CA PHE A 217 14.17 2.14 -6.97
C PHE A 217 15.66 1.86 -6.95
N ILE A 218 16.11 1.09 -5.97
CA ILE A 218 17.50 0.65 -5.84
C ILE A 218 17.62 -0.80 -6.27
N GLU A 219 18.46 -1.05 -7.27
CA GLU A 219 18.74 -2.39 -7.82
C GLU A 219 20.20 -2.76 -7.56
N PRO A 220 20.47 -3.73 -6.65
CA PRO A 220 21.82 -4.20 -6.41
C PRO A 220 22.37 -4.94 -7.64
N LEU A 221 23.62 -4.65 -8.04
CA LEU A 221 24.26 -5.37 -9.15
C LEU A 221 24.84 -6.72 -8.72
N TYR A 222 25.60 -6.73 -7.61
CA TYR A 222 26.24 -7.93 -7.09
C TYR A 222 25.22 -8.84 -6.37
N TYR A 223 24.38 -8.25 -5.51
CA TYR A 223 23.32 -8.94 -4.78
C TYR A 223 21.99 -8.91 -5.53
N SER A 224 22.01 -9.06 -6.86
CA SER A 224 20.81 -8.95 -7.70
C SER A 224 19.71 -9.94 -7.33
N THR A 225 20.07 -11.08 -6.72
CA THR A 225 19.12 -12.07 -6.20
C THR A 225 18.31 -11.58 -5.00
N PHE A 226 18.76 -10.57 -4.25
CA PHE A 226 18.05 -10.07 -3.06
C PHE A 226 16.64 -9.60 -3.38
N PHE A 227 16.40 -8.98 -4.54
CA PHE A 227 15.06 -8.48 -4.89
C PHE A 227 14.49 -9.16 -6.13
N SER A 228 15.12 -10.25 -6.59
CA SER A 228 14.64 -11.06 -7.72
C SER A 228 13.77 -12.24 -7.30
N CYS A 229 13.31 -12.27 -6.05
CA CYS A 229 12.47 -13.33 -5.50
C CYS A 229 10.99 -13.17 -5.86
N GLU A 230 10.23 -14.26 -5.79
CA GLU A 230 8.79 -14.29 -6.09
C GLU A 230 7.96 -13.52 -5.05
N ASN A 231 8.25 -13.72 -3.77
CA ASN A 231 7.60 -13.03 -2.66
C ASN A 231 8.43 -11.83 -2.20
N ILE A 232 7.78 -10.91 -1.49
CA ILE A 232 8.45 -9.76 -0.89
C ILE A 232 9.13 -10.16 0.44
N TYR A 233 8.46 -10.96 1.27
CA TYR A 233 8.90 -11.38 2.59
C TYR A 233 8.93 -12.91 2.74
N GLY A 234 9.45 -13.38 3.88
CA GLY A 234 9.40 -14.77 4.31
C GLY A 234 10.66 -15.56 3.98
N TYR A 235 11.76 -14.88 3.65
CA TYR A 235 13.02 -15.54 3.37
C TYR A 235 13.96 -15.51 4.58
N SER A 236 14.77 -16.57 4.70
CA SER A 236 15.77 -16.69 5.77
C SER A 236 16.85 -15.60 5.76
N HIS A 237 16.96 -14.85 4.66
CA HIS A 237 17.94 -13.79 4.46
C HIS A 237 17.27 -12.40 4.36
N ASP A 238 16.03 -12.25 4.84
CA ASP A 238 15.32 -10.97 4.82
C ASP A 238 16.06 -9.88 5.61
N PHE A 239 16.72 -10.24 6.71
CA PHE A 239 17.59 -9.32 7.43
C PHE A 239 18.66 -8.71 6.52
N GLU A 240 19.42 -9.56 5.80
CA GLU A 240 20.49 -9.13 4.90
C GLU A 240 19.97 -8.29 3.75
N ARG A 241 18.84 -8.70 3.14
CA ARG A 241 18.17 -7.99 2.03
C ARG A 241 17.83 -6.57 2.43
N PHE A 242 17.06 -6.41 3.51
CA PHE A 242 16.55 -5.10 3.92
C PHE A 242 17.61 -4.24 4.60
N THR A 243 18.63 -4.86 5.21
CA THR A 243 19.82 -4.16 5.71
C THR A 243 20.66 -3.57 4.57
N TYR A 244 20.88 -4.34 3.49
CA TYR A 244 21.54 -3.82 2.29
C TYR A 244 20.77 -2.63 1.71
N PHE A 245 19.45 -2.79 1.54
CA PHE A 245 18.59 -1.75 0.99
C PHE A 245 18.56 -0.48 1.85
N SER A 246 18.45 -0.62 3.18
CA SER A 246 18.47 0.50 4.12
C SER A 246 19.78 1.29 4.03
N ARG A 247 20.92 0.58 3.95
CA ARG A 247 22.23 1.19 3.75
C ARG A 247 22.35 1.91 2.41
N ALA A 248 21.96 1.24 1.32
CA ALA A 248 22.02 1.81 -0.02
C ALA A 248 21.10 3.02 -0.21
N SER A 249 19.96 3.06 0.49
CA SER A 249 19.05 4.21 0.51
C SER A 249 19.73 5.45 1.10
N LEU A 250 20.42 5.31 2.23
CA LEU A 250 21.16 6.42 2.84
C LEU A 250 22.34 6.88 1.96
N ASP A 251 23.11 5.95 1.41
CA ASP A 251 24.20 6.25 0.46
C ASP A 251 23.67 7.00 -0.77
N TYR A 252 22.52 6.61 -1.32
CA TYR A 252 21.85 7.33 -2.42
C TYR A 252 21.45 8.75 -2.04
N ILE A 253 20.80 8.95 -0.87
CA ILE A 253 20.34 10.28 -0.43
C ILE A 253 21.53 11.24 -0.27
N VAL A 254 22.62 10.78 0.34
CA VAL A 254 23.87 11.57 0.48
C VAL A 254 24.44 11.90 -0.89
N LYS A 255 24.56 10.90 -1.78
CA LYS A 255 25.17 11.11 -3.10
C LYS A 255 24.32 12.01 -4.00
N ALA A 256 23.00 11.96 -3.88
CA ALA A 256 22.08 12.89 -4.54
C ALA A 256 22.11 14.29 -3.92
N GLY A 257 22.83 14.50 -2.82
CA GLY A 257 22.91 15.78 -2.11
C GLY A 257 21.56 16.22 -1.57
N LYS A 258 20.70 15.26 -1.19
CA LYS A 258 19.40 15.52 -0.58
C LYS A 258 19.58 15.79 0.91
N GLN A 259 18.81 16.74 1.44
CA GLN A 259 18.80 17.09 2.87
C GLN A 259 17.34 17.14 3.34
N PRO A 260 16.68 15.97 3.46
CA PRO A 260 15.28 15.93 3.86
C PRO A 260 15.13 16.46 5.29
N ASP A 261 13.98 17.08 5.55
CA ASP A 261 13.61 17.43 6.92
C ASP A 261 13.40 16.19 7.77
N VAL A 262 12.75 15.17 7.19
CA VAL A 262 12.41 13.92 7.86
C VAL A 262 12.71 12.71 6.96
N LEU A 263 13.38 11.72 7.53
CA LEU A 263 13.38 10.34 7.02
C LEU A 263 12.27 9.57 7.72
N HIS A 264 11.30 9.11 6.94
CA HIS A 264 10.18 8.32 7.45
C HIS A 264 10.39 6.85 7.12
N ILE A 265 10.76 6.07 8.14
CA ILE A 265 11.03 4.65 8.04
C ILE A 265 9.82 3.85 8.54
N HIS A 266 9.69 2.61 8.08
CA HIS A 266 8.51 1.78 8.30
C HIS A 266 8.90 0.38 8.74
N ASN A 267 8.21 -0.10 9.77
CA ASN A 267 8.32 -1.46 10.31
C ASN A 267 9.78 -1.89 10.59
N TRP A 268 10.01 -3.18 10.80
CA TRP A 268 11.33 -3.68 11.15
C TRP A 268 12.30 -3.63 9.96
N GLU A 269 11.77 -3.78 8.75
CA GLU A 269 12.55 -3.91 7.51
C GLU A 269 13.47 -2.72 7.28
N THR A 270 13.01 -1.52 7.63
CA THR A 270 13.80 -0.29 7.47
C THR A 270 14.23 0.33 8.81
N SER A 271 13.94 -0.33 9.93
CA SER A 271 14.30 0.17 11.27
C SER A 271 15.81 0.28 11.49
N ILE A 272 16.63 -0.51 10.77
CA ILE A 272 18.09 -0.42 10.82
C ILE A 272 18.65 0.91 10.27
N VAL A 273 17.84 1.67 9.52
CA VAL A 273 18.18 3.05 9.12
C VAL A 273 18.45 3.92 10.35
N GLY A 274 17.77 3.69 11.47
CA GLY A 274 17.97 4.43 12.72
C GLY A 274 19.42 4.46 13.18
N PRO A 275 20.00 3.33 13.61
CA PRO A 275 21.41 3.29 14.02
C PRO A 275 22.38 3.66 12.89
N LEU A 276 22.12 3.25 11.64
CA LEU A 276 22.95 3.67 10.49
C LEU A 276 23.03 5.19 10.37
N PHE A 277 21.89 5.86 10.47
CA PHE A 277 21.81 7.31 10.38
C PHE A 277 22.70 7.98 11.44
N TRP A 278 22.56 7.59 12.70
CA TRP A 278 23.27 8.26 13.80
C TRP A 278 24.77 7.93 13.83
N ASP A 279 25.15 6.68 13.56
CA ASP A 279 26.55 6.25 13.70
C ASP A 279 27.39 6.57 12.44
N VAL A 280 26.77 6.57 11.25
CA VAL A 280 27.50 6.68 9.98
C VAL A 280 27.16 7.95 9.20
N PHE A 281 25.89 8.31 9.11
CA PHE A 281 25.41 9.27 8.09
C PHE A 281 25.13 10.68 8.60
N VAL A 282 24.89 10.89 9.90
CA VAL A 282 24.47 12.19 10.47
C VAL A 282 25.36 13.36 10.03
N ASN A 283 26.68 13.12 9.94
CA ASN A 283 27.67 14.12 9.56
C ASN A 283 27.90 14.24 8.03
N GLN A 284 27.18 13.48 7.22
CA GLN A 284 27.33 13.43 5.75
C GLN A 284 26.24 14.21 4.99
N GLY A 285 25.54 15.13 5.66
CA GLY A 285 24.48 15.95 5.07
C GLY A 285 23.14 15.87 5.78
N PHE A 286 23.06 15.11 6.88
CA PHE A 286 21.84 14.85 7.62
C PHE A 286 21.71 15.61 8.96
N GLY A 287 22.60 16.56 9.25
CA GLY A 287 22.63 17.23 10.56
C GLY A 287 21.30 17.92 10.98
N GLY A 288 20.50 18.37 10.00
CA GLY A 288 19.17 18.95 10.24
C GLY A 288 18.01 17.97 10.11
N THR A 289 18.27 16.72 9.72
CA THR A 289 17.27 15.69 9.46
C THR A 289 16.84 15.02 10.76
N ARG A 290 15.59 14.57 10.81
CA ARG A 290 15.02 13.78 11.92
C ARG A 290 14.47 12.47 11.39
N ILE A 291 14.37 11.46 12.25
CA ILE A 291 13.85 10.15 11.89
C ILE A 291 12.48 9.97 12.54
N MET A 292 11.51 9.53 11.75
CA MET A 292 10.23 9.06 12.24
C MET A 292 10.04 7.60 11.83
N LEU A 293 9.60 6.76 12.75
CA LEU A 293 9.22 5.38 12.47
C LEU A 293 7.70 5.27 12.45
N THR A 294 7.12 4.55 11.48
CA THR A 294 5.77 4.01 11.60
C THR A 294 5.80 2.50 11.77
N CYS A 295 5.07 1.98 12.74
CA CYS A 295 4.83 0.55 12.93
C CYS A 295 3.38 0.20 12.57
N GLN A 296 3.20 -0.76 11.67
CA GLN A 296 1.89 -1.37 11.37
C GLN A 296 1.53 -2.46 12.38
N SER A 297 2.53 -3.14 12.95
CA SER A 297 2.39 -4.18 13.98
C SER A 297 3.72 -4.38 14.71
N PHE A 298 3.68 -4.89 15.93
CA PHE A 298 4.86 -5.32 16.69
C PHE A 298 5.09 -6.84 16.62
N GLU A 299 4.32 -7.59 15.85
CA GLU A 299 4.48 -9.04 15.72
C GLU A 299 5.77 -9.41 14.98
N SER A 300 6.06 -8.72 13.87
CA SER A 300 7.27 -8.91 13.08
C SER A 300 8.36 -7.94 13.53
N GLN A 301 9.34 -8.42 14.29
CA GLN A 301 10.39 -7.58 14.89
C GLN A 301 11.79 -7.77 14.31
N CYS A 302 12.01 -8.90 13.64
CA CYS A 302 13.32 -9.41 13.20
C CYS A 302 14.37 -9.46 14.34
N VAL A 303 14.60 -10.67 14.84
CA VAL A 303 15.57 -10.94 15.91
C VAL A 303 16.73 -11.75 15.34
N GLU A 304 17.95 -11.23 15.46
CA GLU A 304 19.12 -11.73 14.75
C GLU A 304 20.39 -11.76 15.59
N GLN A 305 21.43 -12.41 15.08
CA GLN A 305 22.75 -12.44 15.72
C GLN A 305 23.42 -11.06 15.64
N PRO A 306 24.00 -10.54 16.73
CA PRO A 306 24.63 -9.20 16.76
C PRO A 306 25.69 -9.00 15.67
N GLU A 307 26.47 -10.03 15.35
CA GLU A 307 27.56 -9.98 14.37
C GLU A 307 27.06 -9.58 12.97
N LYS A 308 25.80 -9.87 12.64
CA LYS A 308 25.21 -9.48 11.36
C LYS A 308 25.12 -7.97 11.18
N LEU A 309 25.14 -7.17 12.25
CA LEU A 309 25.18 -5.71 12.17
C LEU A 309 26.40 -5.20 11.39
N ALA A 310 27.54 -5.90 11.48
CA ALA A 310 28.76 -5.56 10.76
C ALA A 310 28.60 -5.61 9.23
N LEU A 311 27.60 -6.33 8.72
CA LEU A 311 27.29 -6.38 7.28
C LEU A 311 27.03 -4.98 6.71
N CYS A 312 26.37 -4.08 7.45
CA CYS A 312 26.12 -2.70 6.99
C CYS A 312 27.12 -1.66 7.53
N GLY A 313 28.15 -2.11 8.24
CA GLY A 313 29.22 -1.26 8.78
C GLY A 313 28.92 -0.69 10.16
N LEU A 314 27.93 -1.24 10.86
CA LEU A 314 27.66 -0.94 12.26
C LEU A 314 28.56 -1.76 13.19
N ASP A 315 28.85 -1.25 14.38
CA ASP A 315 29.61 -1.96 15.41
C ASP A 315 28.69 -2.90 16.22
N PRO A 316 28.84 -4.23 16.11
CA PRO A 316 28.03 -5.18 16.87
C PRO A 316 28.14 -4.98 18.39
N TYR A 317 29.35 -4.75 18.90
CA TYR A 317 29.61 -4.74 20.34
C TYR A 317 29.04 -3.49 21.01
N GLY A 318 29.22 -2.32 20.39
CA GLY A 318 28.67 -1.06 20.89
C GLY A 318 27.15 -0.96 20.76
N LEU A 319 26.49 -1.76 19.92
CA LEU A 319 25.04 -1.73 19.71
C LEU A 319 24.28 -2.83 20.45
N HIS A 320 24.97 -3.90 20.87
CA HIS A 320 24.37 -5.03 21.60
C HIS A 320 24.28 -4.77 23.11
N CYS A 321 23.52 -3.73 23.47
CA CYS A 321 23.21 -3.42 24.87
C CYS A 321 21.73 -3.06 25.05
N SER A 322 21.26 -3.12 26.30
CA SER A 322 19.84 -3.10 26.67
C SER A 322 19.12 -1.80 26.30
N ASP A 323 19.82 -0.67 26.33
CA ASP A 323 19.35 0.66 25.91
C ASP A 323 19.46 0.89 24.38
N ARG A 324 19.96 -0.10 23.63
CA ARG A 324 20.12 -0.06 22.18
C ARG A 324 19.38 -1.23 21.51
N LEU A 325 20.07 -2.13 20.84
CA LEU A 325 19.45 -3.15 19.98
C LEU A 325 19.23 -4.48 20.67
N GLN A 326 19.76 -4.71 21.88
CA GLN A 326 19.63 -6.00 22.56
C GLN A 326 18.15 -6.37 22.75
N ASP A 327 17.75 -7.56 22.34
CA ASP A 327 16.37 -8.02 22.51
C ASP A 327 16.01 -8.17 24.00
N ASN A 328 14.78 -7.77 24.36
CA ASN A 328 14.35 -7.77 25.77
C ASN A 328 14.17 -9.19 26.32
N ASN A 329 13.80 -10.16 25.47
CA ASN A 329 13.50 -11.53 25.87
C ASN A 329 14.69 -12.47 25.60
N LYS A 330 15.41 -12.24 24.50
CA LYS A 330 16.55 -13.03 24.02
C LYS A 330 17.81 -12.17 24.06
N SER A 331 18.32 -11.87 25.25
CA SER A 331 19.43 -10.92 25.47
C SER A 331 20.74 -11.21 24.71
N HIS A 332 20.93 -12.41 24.18
CA HIS A 332 22.07 -12.76 23.31
C HIS A 332 21.88 -12.32 21.85
N LEU A 333 20.70 -11.83 21.47
CA LEU A 333 20.32 -11.40 20.13
C LEU A 333 20.07 -9.89 20.09
N VAL A 334 20.00 -9.37 18.87
CA VAL A 334 19.54 -8.01 18.57
C VAL A 334 18.15 -8.02 17.95
N ASN A 335 17.37 -6.97 18.20
CA ASN A 335 16.02 -6.76 17.69
C ASN A 335 16.00 -5.51 16.82
N VAL A 336 15.72 -5.68 15.53
CA VAL A 336 15.83 -4.61 14.54
C VAL A 336 14.71 -3.59 14.70
N LEU A 337 13.47 -4.03 14.99
CA LEU A 337 12.37 -3.11 15.26
C LEU A 337 12.61 -2.27 16.52
N LYS A 338 13.18 -2.87 17.57
CA LYS A 338 13.64 -2.15 18.77
C LYS A 338 14.60 -1.03 18.38
N ALA A 339 15.53 -1.28 17.46
CA ALA A 339 16.43 -0.25 16.94
C ALA A 339 15.66 0.94 16.37
N GLY A 340 14.64 0.68 15.55
CA GLY A 340 13.80 1.73 14.99
C GLY A 340 13.12 2.55 16.08
N VAL A 341 12.57 1.90 17.11
CA VAL A 341 11.95 2.59 18.25
C VAL A 341 12.97 3.43 19.00
N VAL A 342 14.14 2.89 19.34
CA VAL A 342 15.16 3.58 20.14
C VAL A 342 15.72 4.80 19.40
N TYR A 343 16.08 4.65 18.12
CA TYR A 343 16.81 5.67 17.35
C TYR A 343 15.93 6.68 16.61
N SER A 344 14.61 6.48 16.54
CA SER A 344 13.70 7.46 15.94
C SER A 344 13.36 8.59 16.90
N ASN A 345 13.18 9.81 16.38
CA ASN A 345 12.76 10.97 17.16
C ASN A 345 11.28 10.86 17.58
N ASN A 346 10.44 10.22 16.77
CA ASN A 346 9.05 9.90 17.06
C ASN A 346 8.66 8.55 16.44
N VAL A 347 7.70 7.86 17.03
CA VAL A 347 7.19 6.56 16.57
C VAL A 347 5.68 6.65 16.47
N ILE A 348 5.16 6.49 15.26
CA ILE A 348 3.73 6.36 15.00
C ILE A 348 3.37 4.88 14.99
N ILE A 349 2.30 4.54 15.69
CA ILE A 349 1.75 3.18 15.75
C ILE A 349 0.38 3.24 15.08
N MET A 350 0.20 2.44 14.03
CA MET A 350 -1.06 2.39 13.30
C MET A 350 -2.06 1.53 14.05
N SER A 351 -3.11 2.16 14.57
CA SER A 351 -4.26 1.47 15.16
C SER A 351 -5.47 2.38 15.13
N SER A 352 -6.63 1.79 14.86
CA SER A 352 -7.92 2.46 14.87
C SER A 352 -8.55 2.51 16.26
N MET A 353 -8.32 1.47 17.09
CA MET A 353 -9.05 1.26 18.34
C MET A 353 -8.16 1.15 19.58
N GLN A 354 -6.93 0.69 19.46
CA GLN A 354 -6.07 0.47 20.62
C GLN A 354 -5.45 1.78 21.09
N THR A 355 -5.55 2.01 22.40
CA THR A 355 -4.86 3.11 23.06
C THR A 355 -3.36 2.83 23.17
N LYS A 356 -2.57 3.89 23.37
CA LYS A 356 -1.13 3.77 23.63
C LYS A 356 -0.82 2.83 24.79
N GLY A 357 -1.58 2.93 25.89
CA GLY A 357 -1.43 2.05 27.05
C GLY A 357 -1.69 0.58 26.73
N GLN A 358 -2.78 0.29 26.02
CA GLN A 358 -3.09 -1.09 25.58
C GLN A 358 -1.98 -1.65 24.69
N ILE A 359 -1.44 -0.85 23.78
CA ILE A 359 -0.36 -1.29 22.89
C ILE A 359 0.89 -1.66 23.68
N ILE A 360 1.29 -0.81 24.63
CA ILE A 360 2.48 -1.05 25.47
C ILE A 360 2.35 -2.34 26.28
N HIS A 361 1.19 -2.57 26.91
CA HIS A 361 1.01 -3.66 27.88
C HIS A 361 0.51 -4.97 27.28
N ALA A 362 -0.29 -4.94 26.20
CA ALA A 362 -0.97 -6.13 25.69
C ALA A 362 -0.47 -6.59 24.31
N THR A 363 -0.09 -5.66 23.43
CA THR A 363 0.25 -5.98 22.02
C THR A 363 1.69 -5.58 21.64
N SER A 364 2.57 -5.40 22.62
CA SER A 364 3.98 -5.04 22.40
C SER A 364 4.88 -6.22 22.03
N HIS A 365 4.39 -7.46 22.12
CA HIS A 365 5.13 -8.68 21.78
C HIS A 365 6.54 -8.74 22.42
N GLY A 366 6.67 -8.35 23.70
CA GLY A 366 7.95 -8.35 24.45
C GLY A 366 8.72 -7.04 24.40
N LEU A 367 8.25 -6.04 23.64
CA LEU A 367 8.85 -4.70 23.62
C LEU A 367 8.34 -3.78 24.73
N GLU A 368 7.44 -4.24 25.62
CA GLU A 368 6.88 -3.43 26.72
C GLU A 368 7.95 -2.61 27.48
N PRO A 369 9.09 -3.18 27.92
CA PRO A 369 10.11 -2.37 28.61
C PRO A 369 10.65 -1.22 27.75
N THR A 370 10.92 -1.49 26.47
CA THR A 370 11.41 -0.48 25.50
C THR A 370 10.35 0.59 25.26
N LEU A 371 9.11 0.19 24.97
CA LEU A 371 8.03 1.12 24.67
C LEU A 371 7.68 1.99 25.88
N THR A 372 7.77 1.43 27.09
CA THR A 372 7.56 2.17 28.35
C THR A 372 8.61 3.27 28.53
N ILE A 373 9.89 2.95 28.29
CA ILE A 373 11.00 3.94 28.36
C ILE A 373 10.79 5.06 27.32
N HIS A 374 10.28 4.71 26.14
CA HIS A 374 10.11 5.63 25.02
C HIS A 374 8.68 6.16 24.84
N LYS A 375 7.81 6.01 25.84
CA LYS A 375 6.37 6.30 25.72
C LYS A 375 6.06 7.72 25.24
N ASP A 376 6.89 8.70 25.60
CA ASP A 376 6.66 10.12 25.32
C ASP A 376 6.79 10.47 23.84
N LYS A 377 7.49 9.63 23.07
CA LYS A 377 7.63 9.79 21.62
C LYS A 377 6.73 8.83 20.81
N LEU A 378 5.88 8.05 21.48
CA LEU A 378 4.90 7.19 20.82
C LEU A 378 3.63 7.98 20.53
N VAL A 379 3.08 7.81 19.34
CA VAL A 379 1.82 8.42 18.91
C VAL A 379 0.98 7.35 18.22
N VAL A 380 -0.29 7.24 18.58
CA VAL A 380 -1.22 6.34 17.86
C VAL A 380 -1.92 7.12 16.77
N ALA A 381 -1.97 6.57 15.55
CA ALA A 381 -2.67 7.16 14.43
C ALA A 381 -3.60 6.12 13.79
N PRO A 382 -4.86 6.48 13.46
CA PRO A 382 -5.73 5.59 12.71
C PRO A 382 -5.31 5.54 11.24
N PRO A 383 -5.53 4.42 10.54
CA PRO A 383 -5.43 4.39 9.09
C PRO A 383 -6.49 5.31 8.48
N GLY A 384 -6.18 5.88 7.32
CA GLY A 384 -7.17 6.50 6.45
C GLY A 384 -7.61 5.54 5.34
N PHE A 385 -8.43 6.04 4.42
CA PHE A 385 -8.76 5.36 3.17
C PHE A 385 -8.74 6.35 1.98
N ASP A 386 -8.64 5.82 0.76
CA ASP A 386 -8.69 6.64 -0.46
C ASP A 386 -10.14 7.03 -0.78
N SER A 387 -10.55 8.22 -0.34
CA SER A 387 -11.87 8.79 -0.60
C SER A 387 -12.11 9.14 -2.07
N SER A 388 -11.08 9.20 -2.92
CA SER A 388 -11.26 9.41 -4.35
C SER A 388 -11.61 8.12 -5.10
N ALA A 389 -11.13 6.98 -4.60
CA ALA A 389 -11.51 5.66 -5.09
C ALA A 389 -12.83 5.20 -4.47
N TRP A 390 -13.01 5.43 -3.16
CA TRP A 390 -14.13 4.91 -2.38
C TRP A 390 -15.15 6.00 -2.05
N ASP A 391 -15.90 6.46 -3.05
CA ASP A 391 -16.96 7.46 -2.86
C ASP A 391 -18.23 7.12 -3.64
N PRO A 392 -19.35 6.77 -2.98
CA PRO A 392 -20.57 6.36 -3.65
C PRO A 392 -21.18 7.44 -4.57
N SER A 393 -20.80 8.71 -4.41
CA SER A 393 -21.32 9.82 -5.23
C SER A 393 -20.71 9.88 -6.64
N VAL A 394 -19.54 9.28 -6.83
CA VAL A 394 -18.79 9.29 -8.11
C VAL A 394 -18.23 7.91 -8.50
N ASP A 395 -18.50 6.89 -7.69
CA ASP A 395 -18.05 5.53 -7.92
C ASP A 395 -18.65 4.93 -9.20
N LYS A 396 -17.76 4.62 -10.15
CA LYS A 396 -18.08 4.06 -11.46
C LYS A 396 -18.54 2.60 -11.42
N PHE A 397 -18.29 1.88 -10.32
CA PHE A 397 -18.68 0.49 -10.17
C PHE A 397 -20.13 0.34 -9.69
N LEU A 398 -20.75 1.43 -9.21
CA LEU A 398 -22.13 1.40 -8.75
C LEU A 398 -23.12 1.52 -9.92
N PRO A 399 -24.21 0.74 -9.91
CA PRO A 399 -25.27 0.88 -10.90
C PRO A 399 -25.97 2.23 -10.79
N GLN A 400 -26.00 2.82 -9.59
CA GLN A 400 -26.49 4.16 -9.36
C GLN A 400 -25.75 4.83 -8.20
N ASN A 401 -25.16 5.98 -8.45
CA ASN A 401 -24.50 6.79 -7.43
C ASN A 401 -25.49 7.38 -6.42
N TYR A 402 -25.00 7.62 -5.20
CA TYR A 402 -25.75 8.23 -4.11
C TYR A 402 -24.81 8.97 -3.15
N SER A 403 -25.38 9.77 -2.27
CA SER A 403 -24.64 10.52 -1.24
C SER A 403 -25.45 10.57 0.04
N ALA A 404 -24.83 11.06 1.13
CA ALA A 404 -25.52 11.29 2.40
C ALA A 404 -26.77 12.19 2.25
N ASP A 405 -26.74 13.13 1.29
CA ASP A 405 -27.88 14.02 0.99
C ASP A 405 -28.97 13.34 0.14
N ASN A 406 -28.62 12.29 -0.61
CA ASN A 406 -29.54 11.58 -1.50
C ASN A 406 -29.24 10.07 -1.54
N MET A 407 -29.86 9.33 -0.62
CA MET A 407 -29.66 7.89 -0.43
C MET A 407 -30.39 6.99 -1.44
N LYS A 408 -31.15 7.54 -2.39
CA LYS A 408 -32.01 6.74 -3.29
C LYS A 408 -31.25 5.70 -4.12
N GLY A 409 -29.99 5.96 -4.47
CA GLY A 409 -29.16 5.01 -5.22
C GLY A 409 -28.77 3.77 -4.41
N LYS A 410 -28.78 3.83 -3.06
CA LYS A 410 -28.39 2.71 -2.21
C LYS A 410 -29.31 1.50 -2.39
N SER A 411 -30.63 1.72 -2.44
CA SER A 411 -31.59 0.62 -2.67
C SER A 411 -31.43 -0.02 -4.06
N VAL A 412 -30.99 0.74 -5.05
CA VAL A 412 -30.69 0.21 -6.40
C VAL A 412 -29.43 -0.65 -6.37
N CYS A 413 -28.41 -0.22 -5.61
CA CYS A 413 -27.21 -1.04 -5.38
C CYS A 413 -27.55 -2.35 -4.66
N GLN A 414 -28.40 -2.32 -3.64
CA GLN A 414 -28.83 -3.52 -2.91
C GLN A 414 -29.57 -4.52 -3.81
N VAL A 415 -30.55 -4.07 -4.59
CA VAL A 415 -31.26 -4.95 -5.53
C VAL A 415 -30.32 -5.48 -6.61
N SER A 416 -29.43 -4.65 -7.14
CA SER A 416 -28.44 -5.08 -8.13
C SER A 416 -27.49 -6.14 -7.57
N LEU A 417 -27.09 -6.02 -6.30
CA LEU A 417 -26.26 -7.03 -5.64
C LEU A 417 -27.04 -8.33 -5.43
N GLN A 418 -28.29 -8.25 -4.97
CA GLN A 418 -29.17 -9.42 -4.83
C GLN A 418 -29.34 -10.14 -6.18
N GLN A 419 -29.61 -9.41 -7.25
CA GLN A 419 -29.71 -9.92 -8.62
C GLN A 419 -28.41 -10.59 -9.06
N HIS A 420 -27.28 -9.91 -8.89
CA HIS A 420 -25.97 -10.39 -9.31
C HIS A 420 -25.61 -11.72 -8.63
N LEU A 421 -26.02 -11.89 -7.37
CA LEU A 421 -25.75 -13.08 -6.57
C LEU A 421 -26.89 -14.11 -6.59
N GLY A 422 -27.97 -13.86 -7.32
CA GLY A 422 -29.16 -14.73 -7.36
C GLY A 422 -29.84 -14.90 -6.00
N LEU A 423 -29.80 -13.88 -5.14
CA LEU A 423 -30.57 -13.78 -3.91
C LEU A 423 -31.99 -13.27 -4.20
N GLN A 424 -32.92 -13.43 -3.25
CA GLN A 424 -34.25 -12.86 -3.39
C GLN A 424 -34.19 -11.32 -3.48
N GLU A 425 -34.69 -10.78 -4.58
CA GLU A 425 -34.69 -9.34 -4.88
C GLU A 425 -35.74 -8.59 -4.07
N LYS A 426 -35.35 -8.07 -2.91
CA LYS A 426 -36.25 -7.30 -2.05
C LYS A 426 -35.47 -6.35 -1.14
N VAL A 427 -35.68 -5.05 -1.33
CA VAL A 427 -35.07 -3.96 -0.52
C VAL A 427 -35.42 -4.08 0.98
N SER A 428 -36.57 -4.67 1.33
CA SER A 428 -36.96 -4.83 2.73
C SER A 428 -36.21 -5.94 3.47
N ILE A 429 -35.41 -6.75 2.78
CA ILE A 429 -34.59 -7.79 3.38
C ILE A 429 -33.26 -7.17 3.79
N ILE A 430 -32.91 -7.29 5.07
CA ILE A 430 -31.63 -6.80 5.57
C ILE A 430 -30.51 -7.60 4.89
N LEU A 431 -29.58 -6.89 4.27
CA LEU A 431 -28.39 -7.49 3.68
C LEU A 431 -27.17 -7.20 4.55
N VAL A 432 -26.49 -8.27 4.98
CA VAL A 432 -25.26 -8.20 5.77
C VAL A 432 -24.09 -8.63 4.89
N GLY A 433 -23.14 -7.74 4.70
CA GLY A 433 -21.87 -8.08 4.07
C GLY A 433 -20.83 -8.50 5.09
N CYS A 434 -19.84 -9.29 4.68
CA CYS A 434 -18.58 -9.52 5.38
C CYS A 434 -17.45 -9.65 4.34
N ILE A 435 -16.45 -8.76 4.39
CA ILE A 435 -15.25 -8.82 3.54
C ILE A 435 -14.06 -9.04 4.47
N PHE A 436 -13.27 -10.08 4.25
CA PHE A 436 -12.17 -10.44 5.13
C PHE A 436 -10.94 -10.93 4.35
N SER A 437 -9.75 -10.66 4.89
CA SER A 437 -8.48 -11.11 4.32
C SER A 437 -7.99 -12.42 4.92
N ASP A 438 -8.34 -12.67 6.17
CA ASP A 438 -8.05 -13.89 6.91
C ASP A 438 -9.21 -14.14 7.87
N ILE A 439 -9.45 -15.40 8.21
CA ILE A 439 -10.43 -15.79 9.22
C ILE A 439 -9.91 -16.98 10.01
N SER A 440 -9.80 -16.81 11.32
CA SER A 440 -9.41 -17.87 12.24
C SER A 440 -10.54 -18.88 12.43
N ASP A 441 -10.19 -20.10 12.86
CA ASP A 441 -11.17 -21.15 13.15
C ASP A 441 -12.22 -20.70 14.20
N ILE A 442 -11.82 -19.84 15.14
CA ILE A 442 -12.69 -19.29 16.19
C ILE A 442 -13.70 -18.31 15.57
N GLU A 443 -13.23 -17.39 14.72
CA GLU A 443 -14.10 -16.44 14.01
C GLU A 443 -15.07 -17.18 13.08
N LEU A 444 -14.61 -18.26 12.45
CA LEU A 444 -15.42 -19.13 11.62
C LEU A 444 -16.51 -19.83 12.45
N GLU A 445 -16.21 -20.38 13.62
CA GLU A 445 -17.23 -20.99 14.49
C GLU A 445 -18.23 -19.96 15.04
N ASN A 446 -17.77 -18.73 15.30
CA ASN A 446 -18.63 -17.62 15.71
C ASN A 446 -19.60 -17.20 14.60
N LEU A 447 -19.13 -17.15 13.34
CA LEU A 447 -19.98 -16.90 12.18
C LEU A 447 -21.11 -17.92 12.06
N LYS A 448 -20.84 -19.20 12.32
CA LYS A 448 -21.83 -20.30 12.33
C LYS A 448 -23.06 -19.95 13.18
N THR A 449 -22.78 -19.53 14.41
CA THR A 449 -23.81 -19.19 15.39
C THR A 449 -24.60 -17.96 14.94
N LEU A 450 -23.92 -16.93 14.43
CA LEU A 450 -24.56 -15.70 13.92
C LEU A 450 -25.45 -15.97 12.71
N ILE A 451 -24.93 -16.70 11.72
CA ILE A 451 -25.65 -17.03 10.49
C ILE A 451 -26.89 -17.85 10.84
N TRP A 452 -26.77 -18.85 11.72
CA TRP A 452 -27.90 -19.68 12.14
C TRP A 452 -28.99 -18.84 12.84
N MET A 453 -28.61 -17.91 13.72
CA MET A 453 -29.56 -17.03 14.39
C MET A 453 -30.24 -16.05 13.43
N ALA A 454 -29.49 -15.46 12.50
CA ALA A 454 -29.97 -14.40 11.62
C ALA A 454 -30.76 -14.92 10.41
N SER A 455 -30.42 -16.10 9.88
CA SER A 455 -31.19 -16.75 8.79
C SER A 455 -32.65 -16.96 9.20
N ARG A 456 -32.92 -17.36 10.45
CA ARG A 456 -34.29 -17.49 11.00
C ARG A 456 -35.08 -16.18 11.05
N ARG A 457 -34.42 -15.03 10.84
CA ARG A 457 -35.02 -13.70 10.85
C ARG A 457 -35.16 -13.09 9.44
N GLY A 458 -34.93 -13.89 8.39
CA GLY A 458 -35.02 -13.48 6.99
C GLY A 458 -33.96 -12.45 6.61
N VAL A 459 -32.73 -12.65 7.08
CA VAL A 459 -31.56 -11.80 6.76
C VAL A 459 -30.72 -12.50 5.71
N GLN A 460 -30.21 -11.73 4.75
CA GLN A 460 -29.29 -12.22 3.72
C GLN A 460 -27.84 -11.92 4.07
N PHE A 461 -26.94 -12.80 3.66
CA PHE A 461 -25.51 -12.69 3.91
C PHE A 461 -24.69 -12.78 2.62
N VAL A 462 -23.72 -11.88 2.50
CA VAL A 462 -22.71 -11.91 1.43
C VAL A 462 -21.33 -11.91 2.06
N PHE A 463 -20.59 -12.98 1.84
CA PHE A 463 -19.22 -13.16 2.30
C PHE A 463 -18.27 -13.05 1.11
N MET A 464 -17.19 -12.29 1.26
CA MET A 464 -16.14 -12.17 0.25
C MET A 464 -14.78 -12.35 0.91
N GLY A 465 -14.03 -13.35 0.46
CA GLY A 465 -12.65 -13.55 0.86
C GLY A 465 -11.67 -12.74 0.00
N SER A 466 -10.54 -12.34 0.57
CA SER A 466 -9.42 -11.78 -0.18
C SER A 466 -8.43 -12.86 -0.60
N ASP A 467 -7.92 -12.82 -1.84
CA ASP A 467 -7.04 -13.82 -2.46
C ASP A 467 -5.63 -13.94 -1.84
N GLN A 468 -5.38 -13.39 -0.65
CA GLN A 468 -4.02 -13.22 -0.11
C GLN A 468 -3.59 -14.25 0.94
N THR A 469 -4.40 -15.26 1.30
CA THR A 469 -4.04 -16.17 2.40
C THR A 469 -4.27 -17.66 2.09
N PRO A 470 -3.33 -18.56 2.48
CA PRO A 470 -3.46 -20.02 2.34
C PRO A 470 -4.57 -20.68 3.19
N GLY A 471 -5.38 -19.91 3.92
CA GLY A 471 -6.47 -20.40 4.79
C GLY A 471 -7.85 -20.40 4.13
N LEU A 472 -8.00 -19.82 2.94
CA LEU A 472 -9.31 -19.68 2.28
C LEU A 472 -9.99 -21.03 1.97
N ASN A 473 -9.21 -22.10 1.78
CA ASN A 473 -9.73 -23.42 1.44
C ASN A 473 -10.58 -24.05 2.56
N SER A 474 -10.23 -23.87 3.84
CA SER A 474 -11.03 -24.40 4.96
C SER A 474 -12.32 -23.60 5.17
N ALA A 475 -12.26 -22.27 4.99
CA ALA A 475 -13.45 -21.42 5.00
C ALA A 475 -14.41 -21.78 3.85
N LEU A 476 -13.87 -22.06 2.65
CA LEU A 476 -14.63 -22.50 1.48
C LEU A 476 -15.40 -23.80 1.71
N GLU A 477 -14.71 -24.85 2.17
CA GLU A 477 -15.34 -26.13 2.51
C GLU A 477 -16.46 -25.93 3.53
N TYR A 478 -16.23 -25.07 4.53
CA TYR A 478 -17.20 -24.73 5.55
C TYR A 478 -18.44 -23.98 5.02
N PHE A 479 -18.27 -22.97 4.17
CA PHE A 479 -19.42 -22.22 3.62
C PHE A 479 -20.23 -23.07 2.65
N GLU A 480 -19.62 -24.08 2.03
CA GLU A 480 -20.34 -25.09 1.25
C GLU A 480 -21.23 -26.01 2.09
N GLU A 481 -20.89 -26.26 3.37
CA GLU A 481 -21.73 -27.02 4.31
C GLU A 481 -22.95 -26.22 4.77
N LEU A 482 -22.82 -24.90 4.88
CA LEU A 482 -23.87 -23.97 5.35
C LEU A 482 -24.84 -23.51 4.25
N LYS A 483 -24.97 -24.24 3.13
CA LYS A 483 -25.82 -23.87 1.98
C LYS A 483 -27.23 -23.43 2.41
N ASP A 484 -27.44 -22.13 2.35
CA ASP A 484 -28.70 -21.44 2.63
C ASP A 484 -29.05 -20.56 1.43
N GLU A 485 -30.31 -20.52 1.04
CA GLU A 485 -30.78 -19.70 -0.09
C GLU A 485 -30.51 -18.20 0.12
N ASN A 486 -30.40 -17.75 1.37
CA ASN A 486 -30.11 -16.37 1.77
C ASN A 486 -28.62 -16.05 1.93
N MET A 487 -27.71 -17.00 1.66
CA MET A 487 -26.27 -16.81 1.86
C MET A 487 -25.48 -16.99 0.56
N ARG A 488 -24.51 -16.11 0.31
CA ARG A 488 -23.60 -16.20 -0.83
C ARG A 488 -22.16 -16.00 -0.37
N PHE A 489 -21.29 -16.88 -0.86
CA PHE A 489 -19.86 -16.84 -0.61
C PHE A 489 -19.13 -16.56 -1.92
N LEU A 490 -18.24 -15.59 -1.91
CA LEU A 490 -17.44 -15.15 -3.03
C LEU A 490 -15.99 -15.52 -2.77
N ASN A 491 -15.53 -16.55 -3.49
CA ASN A 491 -14.24 -17.19 -3.29
C ASN A 491 -13.05 -16.32 -3.71
N LYS A 492 -13.30 -15.18 -4.38
CA LYS A 492 -12.24 -14.33 -4.91
C LYS A 492 -12.56 -12.88 -4.63
N TYR A 493 -11.51 -12.11 -4.39
CA TYR A 493 -11.63 -10.67 -4.33
C TYR A 493 -11.85 -10.11 -5.73
N ASP A 494 -12.98 -9.45 -5.91
CA ASP A 494 -13.24 -8.63 -7.09
C ASP A 494 -13.49 -7.20 -6.61
N GLU A 495 -12.65 -6.26 -7.01
CA GLU A 495 -12.75 -4.87 -6.59
C GLU A 495 -14.12 -4.27 -6.98
N SER A 496 -14.57 -4.49 -8.21
CA SER A 496 -15.86 -3.94 -8.67
C SER A 496 -17.04 -4.48 -7.86
N LEU A 497 -17.00 -5.76 -7.50
CA LEU A 497 -18.01 -6.38 -6.66
C LEU A 497 -17.89 -5.95 -5.20
N ALA A 498 -16.67 -5.71 -4.69
CA ALA A 498 -16.47 -5.22 -3.32
C ALA A 498 -17.11 -3.84 -3.10
N HIS A 499 -16.99 -2.94 -4.09
CA HIS A 499 -17.70 -1.66 -4.11
C HIS A 499 -19.22 -1.87 -4.04
N LEU A 500 -19.76 -2.79 -4.84
CA LEU A 500 -21.19 -3.10 -4.84
C LEU A 500 -21.64 -3.77 -3.52
N VAL A 501 -20.82 -4.63 -2.91
CA VAL A 501 -21.09 -5.24 -1.58
C VAL A 501 -21.19 -4.15 -0.51
N LEU A 502 -20.23 -3.24 -0.44
CA LEU A 502 -20.27 -2.13 0.51
C LEU A 502 -21.47 -1.21 0.25
N ALA A 503 -21.81 -0.96 -1.02
CA ALA A 503 -22.96 -0.13 -1.37
C ALA A 503 -24.31 -0.79 -1.06
N GLY A 504 -24.44 -2.08 -1.37
CA GLY A 504 -25.68 -2.83 -1.26
C GLY A 504 -25.98 -3.37 0.13
N SER A 505 -24.99 -3.46 1.01
CA SER A 505 -25.18 -3.89 2.40
C SER A 505 -25.79 -2.81 3.28
N ASP A 506 -26.66 -3.24 4.20
CA ASP A 506 -27.18 -2.42 5.29
C ASP A 506 -26.21 -2.42 6.49
N ILE A 507 -25.65 -3.60 6.76
CA ILE A 507 -24.70 -3.85 7.85
C ILE A 507 -23.44 -4.48 7.25
N MET A 508 -22.29 -4.07 7.77
CA MET A 508 -21.00 -4.61 7.41
C MET A 508 -20.37 -5.28 8.62
N LEU A 509 -20.36 -6.62 8.63
CA LEU A 509 -19.67 -7.39 9.66
C LEU A 509 -18.16 -7.25 9.47
N CYS A 510 -17.49 -6.80 10.52
CA CYS A 510 -16.07 -6.54 10.54
C CYS A 510 -15.41 -7.48 11.57
N PRO A 511 -14.44 -8.33 11.18
CA PRO A 511 -13.66 -9.12 12.14
C PRO A 511 -12.95 -8.26 13.17
N SER A 512 -12.48 -7.09 12.73
CA SER A 512 -11.84 -6.09 13.58
C SER A 512 -12.12 -4.68 13.07
N PHE A 513 -12.23 -3.72 14.00
CA PHE A 513 -12.22 -2.29 13.67
C PHE A 513 -10.79 -1.75 13.43
N ASP A 514 -9.75 -2.52 13.81
CA ASP A 514 -8.32 -2.25 13.56
C ASP A 514 -7.85 -2.75 12.18
N ASP A 515 -8.75 -2.96 11.22
CA ASP A 515 -8.40 -3.41 9.87
C ASP A 515 -7.62 -2.33 9.09
N THR A 516 -6.29 -2.39 9.18
CA THR A 516 -5.36 -1.50 8.47
C THR A 516 -5.13 -1.92 7.01
N LEU A 517 -5.40 -3.18 6.67
CA LEU A 517 -5.13 -3.75 5.34
C LEU A 517 -6.24 -3.39 4.35
N LEU A 518 -7.47 -3.81 4.65
CA LEU A 518 -8.61 -3.62 3.76
C LEU A 518 -9.40 -2.35 4.09
N GLN A 519 -9.24 -1.80 5.29
CA GLN A 519 -9.93 -0.57 5.76
C GLN A 519 -11.46 -0.69 5.63
N ILE A 520 -12.00 -1.91 5.81
CA ILE A 520 -13.43 -2.19 5.60
C ILE A 520 -14.33 -1.32 6.49
N PRO A 521 -14.06 -1.12 7.80
CA PRO A 521 -14.92 -0.28 8.63
C PRO A 521 -15.08 1.15 8.10
N LEU A 522 -13.98 1.75 7.63
CA LEU A 522 -13.95 3.10 7.08
C LEU A 522 -14.75 3.19 5.77
N LYS A 523 -14.49 2.25 4.86
CA LYS A 523 -15.20 2.17 3.57
C LYS A 523 -16.68 1.89 3.77
N ALA A 524 -17.05 1.00 4.70
CA ALA A 524 -18.43 0.66 5.01
C ALA A 524 -19.23 1.89 5.46
N MET A 525 -18.70 2.67 6.41
CA MET A 525 -19.33 3.92 6.84
C MET A 525 -19.50 4.90 5.68
N ARG A 526 -18.49 5.06 4.82
CA ARG A 526 -18.58 5.94 3.65
C ARG A 526 -19.68 5.54 2.67
N TYR A 527 -19.96 4.24 2.54
CA TYR A 527 -21.01 3.67 1.69
C TYR A 527 -22.35 3.47 2.44
N GLY A 528 -22.43 3.93 3.68
CA GLY A 528 -23.64 3.82 4.51
C GLY A 528 -24.01 2.38 4.87
N ALA A 529 -23.05 1.45 4.87
CA ALA A 529 -23.18 0.13 5.47
C ALA A 529 -22.62 0.20 6.90
N MET A 530 -23.45 0.02 7.92
CA MET A 530 -23.01 0.26 9.29
C MET A 530 -22.07 -0.84 9.77
N PRO A 531 -20.84 -0.51 10.20
CA PRO A 531 -19.87 -1.52 10.59
C PRO A 531 -20.22 -2.06 11.98
N ILE A 532 -20.28 -3.39 12.10
CA ILE A 532 -20.58 -4.11 13.34
C ILE A 532 -19.48 -5.13 13.58
N LEU A 533 -18.93 -5.16 14.79
CA LEU A 533 -17.88 -6.10 15.15
C LEU A 533 -18.42 -7.53 15.17
N LEU A 534 -17.64 -8.45 14.61
CA LEU A 534 -17.85 -9.88 14.75
C LEU A 534 -17.38 -10.32 16.15
N ASP A 535 -18.18 -10.06 17.19
CA ASP A 535 -17.82 -10.38 18.58
C ASP A 535 -18.83 -11.31 19.28
N PHE A 536 -18.27 -12.26 20.03
CA PHE A 536 -18.89 -12.87 21.21
C PHE A 536 -17.84 -13.07 22.31
N THR A 537 -17.93 -12.22 23.34
CA THR A 537 -17.53 -12.47 24.73
C THR A 537 -16.20 -13.22 24.96
N ASP A 538 -15.13 -12.93 24.21
CA ASP A 538 -13.74 -13.16 24.67
C ASP A 538 -12.69 -12.57 23.70
N SER A 539 -12.96 -11.44 23.05
CA SER A 539 -11.95 -10.85 22.17
C SER A 539 -10.73 -10.42 23.00
N LYS A 540 -9.53 -10.80 22.52
CA LYS A 540 -8.22 -10.32 23.02
C LYS A 540 -8.13 -8.78 23.10
N TYR A 541 -9.05 -8.08 22.44
CA TYR A 541 -9.20 -6.63 22.40
C TYR A 541 -10.30 -6.19 23.35
N GLY A 542 -10.15 -6.57 24.63
CA GLY A 542 -11.15 -6.48 25.69
C GLY A 542 -12.01 -5.20 25.69
N HIS A 543 -13.20 -5.35 26.29
CA HIS A 543 -14.20 -4.31 26.51
C HIS A 543 -13.66 -2.87 26.44
N PHE A 544 -14.28 -2.02 25.59
CA PHE A 544 -13.99 -0.59 25.42
C PHE A 544 -14.28 0.25 26.68
N VAL A 545 -13.69 -0.10 27.83
CA VAL A 545 -14.08 0.47 29.14
C VAL A 545 -13.27 1.72 29.46
N ASP A 546 -12.04 1.86 28.97
CA ASP A 546 -11.25 3.06 29.22
C ASP A 546 -11.38 4.09 28.08
N ARG A 547 -12.00 5.22 28.44
CA ARG A 547 -11.82 6.48 27.72
C ARG A 547 -10.48 7.05 28.14
N ASP A 548 -9.51 6.97 27.25
CA ASP A 548 -8.22 7.60 27.46
C ASP A 548 -8.20 8.98 26.79
N LEU A 549 -7.39 9.90 27.30
CA LEU A 549 -7.26 11.26 26.74
C LEU A 549 -6.64 11.26 25.33
N GLU A 550 -6.08 10.13 24.91
CA GLU A 550 -5.39 9.93 23.63
C GLU A 550 -6.23 9.18 22.57
N ASP A 551 -7.54 9.06 22.77
CA ASP A 551 -8.44 8.46 21.78
C ASP A 551 -8.45 9.25 20.45
N THR A 552 -8.36 8.53 19.34
CA THR A 552 -8.54 9.07 17.98
C THR A 552 -10.00 9.49 17.75
N GLU A 553 -10.25 10.37 16.79
CA GLU A 553 -11.60 10.75 16.37
C GLU A 553 -12.38 9.51 15.91
N PHE A 554 -11.75 8.64 15.13
CA PHE A 554 -12.36 7.39 14.71
C PHE A 554 -12.71 6.49 15.90
N SER A 555 -11.79 6.25 16.84
CA SER A 555 -12.06 5.35 17.97
C SER A 555 -13.19 5.88 18.85
N ARG A 556 -13.18 7.19 19.12
CA ARG A 556 -14.24 7.88 19.87
C ARG A 556 -15.59 7.74 19.17
N TYR A 557 -15.62 7.96 17.86
CA TYR A 557 -16.83 7.82 17.06
C TYR A 557 -17.40 6.40 17.11
N ILE A 558 -16.54 5.38 16.98
CA ILE A 558 -16.96 3.98 17.06
C ILE A 558 -17.52 3.65 18.45
N LYS A 559 -16.81 4.05 19.51
CA LYS A 559 -17.23 3.83 20.91
C LYS A 559 -18.59 4.48 21.20
N ASP A 560 -18.79 5.71 20.75
CA ASP A 560 -20.00 6.50 21.02
C ASP A 560 -21.21 6.06 20.18
N THR A 561 -20.99 5.64 18.93
CA THR A 561 -22.09 5.38 17.96
C THR A 561 -22.49 3.91 17.92
N PHE A 562 -21.51 3.00 17.95
CA PHE A 562 -21.72 1.56 17.75
C PHE A 562 -21.56 0.74 19.04
N SER A 563 -20.89 1.25 20.08
CA SER A 563 -20.88 0.74 21.47
C SER A 563 -20.97 -0.80 21.63
N ASN A 564 -20.04 -1.58 21.06
CA ASN A 564 -20.05 -3.06 21.11
C ASN A 564 -21.41 -3.71 20.77
N MET A 565 -22.20 -3.06 19.90
CA MET A 565 -23.53 -3.53 19.53
C MET A 565 -23.43 -4.88 18.81
N PRO A 566 -24.05 -5.95 19.33
CA PRO A 566 -24.09 -7.23 18.65
C PRO A 566 -25.02 -7.16 17.43
N LEU A 567 -24.77 -8.01 16.43
CA LEU A 567 -25.54 -8.05 15.18
C LEU A 567 -27.07 -8.14 15.40
N ASN A 568 -27.51 -8.93 16.39
CA ASN A 568 -28.94 -9.07 16.69
C ASN A 568 -29.58 -7.74 17.11
N GLN A 569 -28.87 -6.94 17.91
CA GLN A 569 -29.34 -5.63 18.33
C GLN A 569 -29.34 -4.64 17.16
N ALA A 570 -28.35 -4.72 16.27
CA ALA A 570 -28.32 -3.92 15.03
C ALA A 570 -29.53 -4.24 14.13
N ILE A 571 -29.83 -5.54 13.94
CA ILE A 571 -31.01 -6.01 13.19
C ILE A 571 -32.30 -5.49 13.85
N ASP A 572 -32.40 -5.52 15.18
CA ASP A 572 -33.57 -5.02 15.91
C ASP A 572 -33.73 -3.51 15.77
N GLU A 573 -32.64 -2.74 15.84
CA GLU A 573 -32.69 -1.28 15.68
C GLU A 573 -33.09 -0.90 14.26
N LEU A 574 -32.55 -1.58 13.24
CA LEU A 574 -32.91 -1.35 11.85
C LEU A 574 -34.40 -1.64 11.59
N LYS A 575 -34.94 -2.76 12.12
CA LYS A 575 -36.35 -3.13 11.94
C LYS A 575 -37.31 -2.25 12.73
N ASN A 576 -36.99 -1.98 13.99
CA ASN A 576 -37.92 -1.33 14.91
C ASN A 576 -37.78 0.20 14.93
N ASN A 577 -36.62 0.75 14.57
CA ASN A 577 -36.31 2.17 14.60
C ASN A 577 -35.57 2.65 13.32
N PRO A 578 -36.15 2.44 12.11
CA PRO A 578 -35.46 2.74 10.85
C PRO A 578 -35.03 4.21 10.76
N SER A 579 -35.85 5.15 11.23
CA SER A 579 -35.49 6.59 11.23
C SER A 579 -34.27 6.93 12.10
N LYS A 580 -34.00 6.16 13.16
CA LYS A 580 -32.80 6.33 13.99
C LYS A 580 -31.59 5.71 13.29
N TRP A 581 -31.78 4.57 12.64
CA TRP A 581 -30.75 3.91 11.84
C TRP A 581 -30.32 4.78 10.64
N ASP A 582 -31.27 5.35 9.91
CA ASP A 582 -31.00 6.26 8.79
C ASP A 582 -30.17 7.47 9.21
N LYS A 583 -30.44 8.03 10.41
CA LYS A 583 -29.63 9.11 10.96
C LYS A 583 -28.19 8.69 11.25
N LYS A 584 -27.97 7.47 11.77
CA LYS A 584 -26.63 6.92 11.98
C LYS A 584 -25.90 6.74 10.65
N ILE A 585 -26.60 6.24 9.61
CA ILE A 585 -26.05 6.08 8.27
C ILE A 585 -25.58 7.44 7.72
N VAL A 586 -26.46 8.44 7.72
CA VAL A 586 -26.14 9.77 7.18
C VAL A 586 -24.99 10.41 7.97
N ASP A 587 -25.03 10.36 9.30
CA ASP A 587 -23.95 10.90 10.14
C ASP A 587 -22.60 10.23 9.82
N ALA A 588 -22.55 8.89 9.79
CA ALA A 588 -21.33 8.15 9.48
C ALA A 588 -20.78 8.47 8.07
N MET A 589 -21.65 8.60 7.06
CA MET A 589 -21.23 8.94 5.70
C MET A 589 -20.64 10.36 5.57
N THR A 590 -21.01 11.28 6.48
CA THR A 590 -20.53 12.66 6.50
C THR A 590 -19.20 12.84 7.24
N LYS A 591 -18.78 11.85 8.05
CA LYS A 591 -17.48 11.88 8.71
C LYS A 591 -16.35 11.68 7.71
N ASP A 592 -15.30 12.49 7.85
CA ASP A 592 -14.09 12.35 7.04
C ASP A 592 -13.02 11.60 7.83
N PHE A 593 -12.84 10.32 7.47
CA PHE A 593 -11.75 9.49 7.96
C PHE A 593 -10.81 9.09 6.81
N SER A 594 -10.73 9.92 5.77
CA SER A 594 -9.81 9.71 4.65
C SER A 594 -8.35 9.96 5.06
N TRP A 595 -7.42 9.63 4.17
CA TRP A 595 -6.00 9.95 4.39
C TRP A 595 -5.73 11.44 4.61
N ASP A 596 -6.61 12.36 4.18
CA ASP A 596 -6.45 13.81 4.36
C ASP A 596 -6.82 14.33 5.74
N ALA A 597 -7.57 13.53 6.49
CA ALA A 597 -8.14 13.91 7.77
C ALA A 597 -7.14 13.64 8.91
N GLU A 598 -7.64 13.05 10.00
CA GLU A 598 -6.91 12.81 11.26
C GLU A 598 -5.56 12.15 11.05
N CYS A 599 -5.47 11.15 10.16
CA CYS A 599 -4.20 10.47 9.87
C CYS A 599 -3.13 11.47 9.45
N CYS A 600 -3.36 12.28 8.43
CA CYS A 600 -2.37 13.26 7.96
C CYS A 600 -2.10 14.37 8.99
N ASP A 601 -3.11 14.82 9.73
CA ASP A 601 -2.94 15.85 10.76
C ASP A 601 -2.04 15.40 11.92
N ILE A 602 -2.18 14.15 12.36
CA ILE A 602 -1.31 13.55 13.38
C ILE A 602 0.13 13.49 12.86
N HIS A 603 0.34 13.06 11.61
CA HIS A 603 1.68 12.98 11.02
C HIS A 603 2.34 14.35 10.89
N ILE A 604 1.61 15.37 10.40
CA ILE A 604 2.13 16.74 10.31
C ILE A 604 2.49 17.29 11.69
N SER A 605 1.67 16.99 12.70
CA SER A 605 1.94 17.39 14.08
C SER A 605 3.19 16.71 14.62
N ALA A 606 3.37 15.41 14.37
CA ALA A 606 4.57 14.66 14.74
C ALA A 606 5.83 15.18 14.03
N TYR A 607 5.77 15.44 12.73
CA TYR A 607 6.87 16.07 11.97
C TYR A 607 7.25 17.43 12.55
N THR A 608 6.24 18.25 12.87
CA THR A 608 6.48 19.57 13.46
C THR A 608 7.13 19.47 14.83
N ALA A 609 6.67 18.54 15.67
CA ALA A 609 7.24 18.31 17.00
C ALA A 609 8.72 17.93 16.91
N ILE A 610 9.10 16.97 16.06
CA ILE A 610 10.49 16.52 15.96
C ILE A 610 11.42 17.54 15.30
N LYS A 611 10.89 18.40 14.41
CA LYS A 611 11.67 19.47 13.77
C LYS A 611 11.95 20.65 14.70
N ASN A 612 11.19 20.79 15.78
CA ASN A 612 11.39 21.80 16.82
C ASN A 612 12.33 21.33 17.96
N LEU A 613 12.76 20.06 17.94
CA LEU A 613 13.82 19.52 18.83
C LEU A 613 15.21 19.89 18.29
#